data_AF-A0A6P2AXH2-F1
#
_entry.id   AF-A0A6P2AXH2-F1
#
_cell.length_a   1.000
_cell.length_b   1.000
_cell.length_c   1.000
_cell.angle_alpha   90.00
_cell.angle_beta   90.00
_cell.angle_gamma   90.00
#
_symmetry.space_group_name_H-M   'P 1'
#
loop_
_entity.id
_entity.type
_entity.pdbx_description
1 polymer ?
#
loop_
_entity_poly.entity_id
_entity_poly.type
_entity_poly.pdbx_seq_one_letter_code
_entity_poly.pdbx_strand_id
1 'polypeptide(L)'
;MGIVAIAPKDKPKSHNPVYYTGGGVYAGFLLRIGSTMERLVNLSIVIIAGAAEMTVAEALAQVINLDHRNVGITPVAPRVPEPGVIYCPLTLDLPDTFPAIYRHCRDRPAQRAWVATTLNYPTGEGDLWLPVIWTAKGPLYGEAIAPEQTPAQPFHLKDQRRQPLYALAYQLLRHYEAIPSVYMLKFALGEQDIIFDHLIPFPNPAALGSVGIQTPDLPTCHWLCLSEQPIRDVVISNSLAEINR
;
A
#
# COMPACT_ATOMS: atom_id res chain seq x y z
N MET A 1 -6.44 0.97 -54.89
CA MET A 1 -6.05 0.18 -53.70
C MET A 1 -7.31 -0.48 -53.18
N GLY A 2 -7.35 -1.81 -53.24
CA GLY A 2 -8.59 -2.59 -53.43
C GLY A 2 -9.43 -2.81 -52.18
N ILE A 3 -10.75 -2.65 -52.36
CA ILE A 3 -11.79 -3.33 -51.60
C ILE A 3 -12.36 -4.37 -52.56
N VAL A 4 -12.30 -5.65 -52.19
CA VAL A 4 -12.97 -6.73 -52.91
C VAL A 4 -13.91 -7.41 -51.92
N ALA A 5 -15.21 -7.18 -52.14
CA ALA A 5 -16.29 -7.92 -51.51
C ALA A 5 -16.68 -9.08 -52.44
N ILE A 6 -16.71 -10.30 -51.94
CA ILE A 6 -17.37 -11.43 -52.60
C ILE A 6 -18.11 -12.25 -51.54
N ALA A 7 -19.44 -12.22 -51.63
CA ALA A 7 -20.35 -13.31 -51.28
C ALA A 7 -21.07 -13.68 -52.60
N PRO A 8 -21.75 -14.85 -52.80
CA PRO A 8 -22.55 -15.55 -51.78
C PRO A 8 -22.73 -17.10 -51.99
N LYS A 9 -23.69 -17.66 -51.21
CA LYS A 9 -24.51 -18.88 -51.40
C LYS A 9 -23.89 -20.23 -51.01
N ASP A 10 -24.33 -20.81 -49.89
CA ASP A 10 -25.48 -21.73 -49.86
C ASP A 10 -25.91 -22.09 -48.41
N LYS A 11 -27.23 -22.23 -48.21
CA LYS A 11 -27.89 -22.84 -47.03
C LYS A 11 -28.23 -24.29 -47.35
N PRO A 12 -28.35 -25.18 -46.35
CA PRO A 12 -29.69 -25.52 -45.81
C PRO A 12 -29.71 -25.57 -44.26
N LYS A 13 -30.70 -25.01 -43.56
CA LYS A 13 -31.90 -25.70 -43.00
C LYS A 13 -31.55 -27.11 -42.48
N SER A 14 -31.79 -27.54 -41.25
CA SER A 14 -32.83 -27.20 -40.26
C SER A 14 -32.67 -28.13 -39.03
N HIS A 15 -33.26 -27.73 -37.90
CA HIS A 15 -33.67 -28.49 -36.71
C HIS A 15 -32.92 -28.14 -35.41
N ASN A 16 -33.56 -27.24 -34.66
CA ASN A 16 -33.56 -27.27 -33.19
C ASN A 16 -34.11 -28.63 -32.71
N PRO A 17 -33.75 -29.01 -31.49
CA PRO A 17 -34.81 -29.02 -30.48
C PRO A 17 -34.49 -28.11 -29.29
N VAL A 18 -35.50 -27.31 -28.97
CA VAL A 18 -35.71 -26.66 -27.68
C VAL A 18 -36.14 -27.75 -26.69
N TYR A 19 -35.53 -27.79 -25.51
CA TYR A 19 -36.09 -28.50 -24.36
C TYR A 19 -36.36 -27.49 -23.23
N TYR A 20 -37.58 -27.50 -22.73
CA TYR A 20 -38.03 -26.75 -21.56
C TYR A 20 -38.45 -27.72 -20.45
N THR A 21 -38.27 -27.23 -19.22
CA THR A 21 -38.90 -27.61 -17.94
C THR A 21 -38.24 -28.69 -17.07
N GLY A 22 -38.18 -28.38 -15.77
CA GLY A 22 -38.00 -29.35 -14.69
C GLY A 22 -37.24 -28.80 -13.48
N GLY A 23 -37.97 -28.27 -12.48
CA GLY A 23 -37.37 -27.84 -11.20
C GLY A 23 -36.86 -29.00 -10.35
N GLY A 24 -35.93 -28.69 -9.43
CA GLY A 24 -35.44 -29.62 -8.42
C GLY A 24 -34.13 -29.13 -7.81
N VAL A 25 -34.17 -28.84 -6.50
CA VAL A 25 -33.04 -28.42 -5.69
C VAL A 25 -32.06 -29.59 -5.50
N TYR A 26 -30.79 -29.40 -5.87
CA TYR A 26 -29.65 -30.12 -5.28
C TYR A 26 -28.47 -29.15 -5.13
N ALA A 27 -27.90 -29.13 -3.93
CA ALA A 27 -26.70 -28.42 -3.59
C ALA A 27 -25.51 -28.89 -4.43
N GLY A 28 -24.74 -27.94 -4.95
CA GLY A 28 -23.49 -28.20 -5.65
C GLY A 28 -22.52 -27.05 -5.38
N PHE A 29 -21.70 -27.22 -4.35
CA PHE A 29 -20.44 -26.49 -4.21
C PHE A 29 -19.66 -26.65 -5.51
N LEU A 30 -19.57 -25.61 -6.32
CA LEU A 30 -18.53 -25.48 -7.35
C LEU A 30 -17.40 -24.66 -6.73
N LEU A 31 -16.64 -25.35 -5.89
CA LEU A 31 -15.22 -25.09 -5.66
C LEU A 31 -14.56 -25.09 -7.04
N ARG A 32 -14.46 -23.91 -7.66
CA ARG A 32 -13.54 -23.70 -8.77
C ARG A 32 -12.16 -23.56 -8.16
N ILE A 33 -11.57 -24.69 -7.80
CA ILE A 33 -10.11 -24.82 -7.65
C ILE A 33 -9.55 -24.78 -9.07
N GLY A 34 -9.61 -23.59 -9.67
CA GLY A 34 -8.88 -23.29 -10.89
C GLY A 34 -7.44 -23.05 -10.50
N SER A 35 -6.60 -24.04 -10.75
CA SER A 35 -5.15 -24.02 -10.60
C SER A 35 -4.52 -22.66 -10.93
N THR A 36 -3.88 -22.10 -9.91
CA THR A 36 -3.14 -20.84 -9.83
C THR A 36 -1.86 -20.83 -10.69
N MET A 37 -1.95 -21.09 -12.00
CA MET A 37 -0.75 -21.06 -12.88
C MET A 37 -0.93 -20.47 -14.29
N GLU A 38 -2.09 -19.93 -14.66
CA GLU A 38 -2.29 -19.33 -16.00
C GLU A 38 -2.52 -17.81 -16.02
N ARG A 39 -2.39 -17.11 -14.87
CA ARG A 39 -2.57 -15.65 -14.80
C ARG A 39 -1.27 -14.84 -14.73
N LEU A 40 -0.14 -15.44 -15.11
CA LEU A 40 1.19 -14.79 -15.13
C LEU A 40 1.57 -14.32 -16.55
N VAL A 41 0.64 -13.67 -17.25
CA VAL A 41 0.91 -13.08 -18.56
C VAL A 41 0.78 -11.57 -18.45
N ASN A 42 1.92 -10.91 -18.28
CA ASN A 42 2.11 -9.45 -18.33
C ASN A 42 1.41 -8.62 -17.24
N LEU A 43 1.71 -8.88 -15.97
CA LEU A 43 1.47 -7.88 -14.94
C LEU A 43 2.48 -6.75 -15.11
N SER A 44 2.00 -5.56 -15.49
CA SER A 44 2.83 -4.36 -15.60
C SER A 44 2.83 -3.64 -14.26
N ILE A 45 4.01 -3.36 -13.71
CA ILE A 45 4.16 -2.69 -12.43
C ILE A 45 4.89 -1.36 -12.65
N VAL A 46 4.32 -0.28 -12.12
CA VAL A 46 4.83 1.08 -12.29
C VAL A 46 5.03 1.72 -10.92
N ILE A 47 6.28 2.01 -10.58
CA ILE A 47 6.63 2.79 -9.39
C ILE A 47 6.65 4.26 -9.80
N ILE A 48 5.88 5.10 -9.10
CA ILE A 48 5.83 6.54 -9.34
C ILE A 48 6.55 7.23 -8.19
N ALA A 49 7.68 7.88 -8.44
CA ALA A 49 8.49 8.46 -7.38
C ALA A 49 8.99 9.87 -7.72
N GLY A 50 9.05 10.75 -6.73
CA GLY A 50 9.77 12.01 -6.82
C GLY A 50 11.27 11.80 -6.63
N ALA A 51 12.05 12.89 -6.80
CA ALA A 51 13.49 12.84 -6.59
C ALA A 51 13.89 12.44 -5.16
N ALA A 52 13.09 12.84 -4.16
CA ALA A 52 13.36 12.55 -2.75
C ALA A 52 13.12 11.07 -2.39
N GLU A 53 12.31 10.35 -3.18
CA GLU A 53 11.91 8.97 -2.91
C GLU A 53 12.60 7.95 -3.82
N MET A 54 13.60 8.36 -4.61
CA MET A 54 14.28 7.47 -5.56
C MET A 54 14.93 6.26 -4.90
N THR A 55 15.57 6.44 -3.75
CA THR A 55 16.20 5.33 -3.00
C THR A 55 15.16 4.33 -2.48
N VAL A 56 13.97 4.81 -2.09
CA VAL A 56 12.85 3.95 -1.71
C VAL A 56 12.29 3.24 -2.94
N ALA A 57 12.21 3.93 -4.08
CA ALA A 57 11.78 3.35 -5.35
C ALA A 57 12.71 2.22 -5.80
N GLU A 58 14.02 2.38 -5.64
CA GLU A 58 15.01 1.34 -5.92
C GLU A 58 14.86 0.13 -5.00
N ALA A 59 14.72 0.35 -3.68
CA ALA A 59 14.49 -0.73 -2.73
C ALA A 59 13.19 -1.48 -3.04
N LEU A 60 12.11 -0.75 -3.33
CA LEU A 60 10.83 -1.34 -3.73
C LEU A 60 10.95 -2.12 -5.05
N ALA A 61 11.67 -1.59 -6.04
CA ALA A 61 11.90 -2.29 -7.30
C ALA A 61 12.69 -3.58 -7.10
N GLN A 62 13.67 -3.60 -6.19
CA GLN A 62 14.40 -4.82 -5.84
C GLN A 62 13.48 -5.88 -5.26
N VAL A 63 12.62 -5.51 -4.30
CA VAL A 63 11.61 -6.42 -3.72
C VAL A 63 10.71 -6.98 -4.82
N ILE A 64 10.14 -6.11 -5.65
CA ILE A 64 9.19 -6.54 -6.69
C ILE A 64 9.89 -7.44 -7.71
N ASN A 65 11.16 -7.18 -8.03
CA ASN A 65 11.94 -8.00 -8.94
C ASN A 65 12.19 -9.44 -8.45
N LEU A 66 12.05 -9.71 -7.14
CA LEU A 66 12.09 -11.06 -6.59
C LEU A 66 10.81 -11.85 -6.95
N ASP A 67 9.66 -11.16 -7.06
CA ASP A 67 8.35 -11.75 -7.35
C ASP A 67 7.98 -11.70 -8.86
N HIS A 68 8.43 -10.67 -9.58
CA HIS A 68 8.04 -10.36 -10.97
C HIS A 68 9.21 -9.84 -11.79
N ARG A 69 9.28 -10.16 -13.10
CA ARG A 69 10.44 -9.77 -13.94
C ARG A 69 10.31 -8.44 -14.69
N ASN A 70 9.17 -7.76 -14.62
CA ASN A 70 8.88 -6.56 -15.43
C ASN A 70 8.42 -5.38 -14.55
N VAL A 71 9.39 -4.65 -13.98
CA VAL A 71 9.14 -3.46 -13.15
C VAL A 71 9.69 -2.22 -13.84
N GLY A 72 8.84 -1.21 -14.03
CA GLY A 72 9.24 0.11 -14.49
C GLY A 72 9.19 1.14 -13.36
N ILE A 73 10.20 2.00 -13.27
CA ILE A 73 10.16 3.20 -12.43
C ILE A 73 9.92 4.41 -13.34
N THR A 74 8.95 5.25 -12.99
CA THR A 74 8.66 6.50 -13.68
C THR A 74 8.71 7.68 -12.71
N PRO A 75 9.33 8.80 -13.09
CA PRO A 75 9.36 10.01 -12.25
C PRO A 75 8.02 10.78 -12.25
N VAL A 76 7.11 10.44 -13.17
CA VAL A 76 5.83 11.16 -13.33
C VAL A 76 4.70 10.16 -13.41
N ALA A 77 3.63 10.45 -12.67
CA ALA A 77 2.41 9.66 -12.70
C ALA A 77 1.73 9.72 -14.07
N PRO A 78 1.15 8.61 -14.57
CA PRO A 78 0.29 8.70 -15.73
C PRO A 78 -0.96 9.53 -15.40
N ARG A 79 -1.47 10.24 -16.40
CA ARG A 79 -2.68 11.07 -16.23
C ARG A 79 -3.92 10.23 -15.93
N VAL A 80 -3.96 9.00 -16.45
CA VAL A 80 -5.06 8.04 -16.28
C VAL A 80 -4.47 6.68 -15.94
N PRO A 81 -4.89 6.05 -14.82
CA PRO A 81 -4.51 4.68 -14.50
C PRO A 81 -4.98 3.70 -15.57
N GLU A 82 -4.09 2.83 -16.02
CA GLU A 82 -4.38 1.82 -17.03
C GLU A 82 -4.89 0.51 -16.41
N PRO A 83 -5.91 -0.14 -16.99
CA PRO A 83 -6.35 -1.45 -16.52
C PRO A 83 -5.22 -2.50 -16.61
N GLY A 84 -5.05 -3.29 -15.56
CA GLY A 84 -4.02 -4.35 -15.51
C GLY A 84 -2.62 -3.88 -15.11
N VAL A 85 -2.46 -2.58 -14.79
CA VAL A 85 -1.23 -2.03 -14.21
C VAL A 85 -1.38 -1.90 -12.70
N ILE A 86 -0.38 -2.36 -11.93
CA ILE A 86 -0.27 -2.04 -10.51
C ILE A 86 0.60 -0.80 -10.35
N TYR A 87 0.03 0.26 -9.81
CA TYR A 87 0.74 1.48 -9.48
C TYR A 87 1.23 1.43 -8.03
N CYS A 88 2.48 1.79 -7.82
CA CYS A 88 3.11 1.94 -6.51
C CYS A 88 3.53 3.40 -6.31
N PRO A 89 2.64 4.28 -5.83
CA PRO A 89 2.96 5.70 -5.70
C PRO A 89 3.78 5.94 -4.43
N LEU A 90 4.95 6.55 -4.61
CA LEU A 90 5.87 7.01 -3.57
C LEU A 90 5.96 8.55 -3.57
N THR A 91 4.94 9.23 -4.06
CA THR A 91 4.86 10.69 -4.09
C THR A 91 3.42 11.13 -3.90
N LEU A 92 3.24 12.36 -3.40
CA LEU A 92 1.93 13.01 -3.32
C LEU A 92 1.61 13.81 -4.59
N ASP A 93 2.55 13.96 -5.52
CA ASP A 93 2.32 14.62 -6.82
C ASP A 93 1.67 13.65 -7.81
N LEU A 94 0.36 13.43 -7.60
CA LEU A 94 -0.47 12.46 -8.33
C LEU A 94 -1.73 13.14 -8.89
N PRO A 95 -2.24 12.69 -10.04
CA PRO A 95 -3.53 13.13 -10.53
C PRO A 95 -4.69 12.69 -9.62
N ASP A 96 -5.82 13.40 -9.73
CA ASP A 96 -7.03 13.14 -8.93
C ASP A 96 -7.72 11.80 -9.26
N THR A 97 -7.23 11.08 -10.26
CA THR A 97 -7.65 9.72 -10.60
C THR A 97 -7.15 8.68 -9.59
N PHE A 98 -6.14 9.02 -8.78
CA PHE A 98 -5.68 8.19 -7.67
C PHE A 98 -6.63 8.24 -6.46
N PRO A 99 -6.59 7.24 -5.57
CA PRO A 99 -7.44 7.20 -4.36
C PRO A 99 -7.39 8.50 -3.55
N ALA A 100 -8.53 8.90 -2.98
CA ALA A 100 -8.70 10.19 -2.32
C ALA A 100 -7.69 10.45 -1.18
N ILE A 101 -7.22 9.40 -0.51
CA ILE A 101 -6.22 9.51 0.55
C ILE A 101 -4.93 10.21 0.12
N TYR A 102 -4.48 10.07 -1.13
CA TYR A 102 -3.30 10.78 -1.62
C TYR A 102 -3.53 12.30 -1.66
N ARG A 103 -4.75 12.74 -2.01
CA ARG A 103 -5.12 14.16 -1.95
C ARG A 103 -5.21 14.66 -0.52
N HIS A 104 -5.84 13.90 0.38
CA HIS A 104 -5.92 14.25 1.80
C HIS A 104 -4.52 14.37 2.42
N CYS A 105 -3.61 13.45 2.09
CA CYS A 105 -2.24 13.48 2.60
C CYS A 105 -1.38 14.62 2.01
N ARG A 106 -1.77 15.20 0.87
CA ARG A 106 -1.11 16.38 0.27
C ARG A 106 -1.34 17.65 1.09
N ASP A 107 -2.52 17.81 1.67
CA ASP A 107 -2.89 19.00 2.45
C ASP A 107 -2.54 18.83 3.93
N ARG A 108 -1.27 19.07 4.29
CA ARG A 108 -0.81 18.98 5.68
C ARG A 108 -1.56 19.94 6.62
N PRO A 109 -1.82 21.22 6.26
CA PRO A 109 -2.63 22.10 7.08
C PRO A 109 -4.02 21.54 7.39
N ALA A 110 -4.72 20.97 6.40
CA ALA A 110 -6.03 20.36 6.62
C ALA A 110 -5.95 19.14 7.55
N GLN A 111 -4.94 18.28 7.39
CA GLN A 111 -4.73 17.14 8.30
C GLN A 111 -4.54 17.60 9.74
N ARG A 112 -3.65 18.59 9.97
CA ARG A 112 -3.41 19.13 11.32
C ARG A 112 -4.68 19.75 11.90
N ALA A 113 -5.41 20.55 11.11
CA ALA A 113 -6.65 21.16 11.55
C ALA A 113 -7.69 20.10 11.96
N TRP A 114 -7.87 19.05 11.16
CA TRP A 114 -8.81 17.97 11.48
C TRP A 114 -8.40 17.22 12.75
N VAL A 115 -7.12 16.85 12.89
CA VAL A 115 -6.61 16.17 14.09
C VAL A 115 -6.78 17.01 15.35
N ALA A 116 -6.46 18.31 15.28
CA ALA A 116 -6.60 19.21 16.41
C ALA A 116 -8.07 19.41 16.82
N THR A 117 -8.97 19.58 15.85
CA THR A 117 -10.38 19.90 16.12
C THR A 117 -11.24 18.68 16.44
N THR A 118 -10.97 17.55 15.78
CA THR A 118 -11.82 16.35 15.87
C THR A 118 -11.28 15.35 16.87
N LEU A 119 -9.96 15.15 16.91
CA LEU A 119 -9.31 14.17 17.79
C LEU A 119 -8.70 14.81 19.04
N ASN A 120 -8.63 16.14 19.12
CA ASN A 120 -8.08 16.89 20.24
C ASN A 120 -6.61 16.54 20.56
N TYR A 121 -5.79 16.31 19.52
CA TYR A 121 -4.34 16.16 19.66
C TYR A 121 -3.62 17.48 19.34
N PRO A 122 -2.52 17.81 20.03
CA PRO A 122 -1.66 18.90 19.62
C PRO A 122 -1.01 18.60 18.26
N THR A 123 -0.73 19.64 17.49
CA THR A 123 -0.13 19.52 16.15
C THR A 123 1.07 20.43 15.98
N GLY A 124 2.08 19.99 15.26
CA GLY A 124 3.33 20.72 15.07
C GLY A 124 4.32 19.96 14.20
N GLU A 125 5.55 20.44 14.11
CA GLU A 125 6.61 19.73 13.40
C GLU A 125 7.01 18.47 14.17
N GLY A 126 7.15 17.37 13.43
CA GLY A 126 7.60 16.07 13.93
C GLY A 126 9.02 15.74 13.47
N ASP A 127 9.66 14.83 14.17
CA ASP A 127 10.99 14.29 13.90
C ASP A 127 11.02 12.74 13.92
N LEU A 128 9.93 12.13 14.41
CA LEU A 128 9.75 10.69 14.47
C LEU A 128 8.71 10.22 13.45
N TRP A 129 8.84 8.96 13.05
CA TRP A 129 7.89 8.30 12.16
C TRP A 129 7.35 7.03 12.80
N LEU A 130 6.03 6.83 12.75
CA LEU A 130 5.41 5.55 13.03
C LEU A 130 4.98 4.90 11.70
N PRO A 131 5.56 3.75 11.35
CA PRO A 131 5.06 2.92 10.26
C PRO A 131 3.75 2.22 10.67
N VAL A 132 2.75 2.31 9.80
CA VAL A 132 1.47 1.62 9.95
C VAL A 132 1.22 0.81 8.67
N ILE A 133 1.28 -0.50 8.79
CA ILE A 133 1.02 -1.44 7.71
C ILE A 133 -0.49 -1.73 7.74
N TRP A 134 -1.23 -1.03 6.90
CA TRP A 134 -2.68 -1.13 6.83
C TRP A 134 -3.06 -2.28 5.91
N THR A 135 -3.68 -3.32 6.46
CA THR A 135 -4.11 -4.50 5.70
C THR A 135 -5.62 -4.63 5.70
N ALA A 136 -6.17 -5.49 4.84
CA ALA A 136 -7.59 -5.83 4.84
C ALA A 136 -8.09 -6.42 6.18
N LYS A 137 -7.19 -6.97 7.01
CA LYS A 137 -7.53 -7.52 8.34
C LYS A 137 -7.41 -6.51 9.47
N GLY A 138 -6.81 -5.35 9.22
CA GLY A 138 -6.50 -4.34 10.22
C GLY A 138 -5.04 -3.88 10.18
N PRO A 139 -4.69 -2.90 11.02
CA PRO A 139 -3.34 -2.37 11.10
C PRO A 139 -2.38 -3.35 11.77
N LEU A 140 -1.17 -3.46 11.23
CA LEU A 140 0.03 -3.89 11.94
C LEU A 140 0.91 -2.66 12.14
N TYR A 141 1.43 -2.47 13.35
CA TYR A 141 2.25 -1.32 13.68
C TYR A 141 3.73 -1.71 13.73
N GLY A 142 4.57 -0.96 13.05
CA GLY A 142 6.02 -1.06 13.22
C GLY A 142 6.48 -0.37 14.51
N GLU A 143 7.75 -0.59 14.87
CA GLU A 143 8.42 0.29 15.83
C GLU A 143 8.62 1.68 15.21
N ALA A 144 8.65 2.71 16.05
CA ALA A 144 8.91 4.05 15.56
C ALA A 144 10.33 4.16 15.00
N ILE A 145 10.54 5.16 14.14
CA ILE A 145 11.80 5.45 13.47
C ILE A 145 12.20 6.87 13.81
N ALA A 146 13.44 7.05 14.23
CA ALA A 146 14.08 8.34 14.48
C ALA A 146 15.24 8.51 13.48
N PRO A 147 15.01 9.10 12.30
CA PRO A 147 16.01 9.15 11.22
C PRO A 147 17.34 9.80 11.61
N GLU A 148 17.30 10.73 12.55
CA GLU A 148 18.48 11.45 13.05
C GLU A 148 19.27 10.67 14.12
N GLN A 149 18.80 9.48 14.54
CA GLN A 149 19.46 8.62 15.52
C GLN A 149 20.19 7.45 14.85
N THR A 150 21.23 6.94 15.52
CA THR A 150 21.97 5.75 15.08
C THR A 150 21.95 4.68 16.17
N PRO A 151 21.34 3.51 15.94
CA PRO A 151 20.52 3.16 14.78
C PRO A 151 19.19 3.95 14.74
N ALA A 152 18.66 4.21 13.55
CA ALA A 152 17.42 4.98 13.38
C ALA A 152 16.16 4.19 13.76
N GLN A 153 16.22 2.85 13.69
CA GLN A 153 15.15 1.93 14.05
C GLN A 153 15.76 0.73 14.80
N PRO A 154 15.10 0.22 15.86
CA PRO A 154 13.85 0.71 16.45
C PRO A 154 14.04 1.90 17.40
N PHE A 155 13.17 2.90 17.29
CA PHE A 155 12.96 3.90 18.33
C PHE A 155 11.88 3.41 19.28
N HIS A 156 12.30 2.93 20.45
CA HIS A 156 11.38 2.33 21.41
C HIS A 156 10.52 3.37 22.13
N LEU A 157 9.21 3.27 21.91
CA LEU A 157 8.21 4.04 22.65
C LEU A 157 7.74 3.27 23.89
N LYS A 158 7.63 3.97 25.02
CA LYS A 158 6.91 3.46 26.19
C LYS A 158 5.45 3.19 25.82
N ASP A 159 4.86 2.13 26.38
CA ASP A 159 3.48 1.71 26.12
C ASP A 159 2.45 2.84 26.28
N GLN A 160 2.65 3.71 27.28
CA GLN A 160 1.82 4.89 27.54
C GLN A 160 1.76 5.88 26.36
N ARG A 161 2.81 5.92 25.53
CA ARG A 161 2.87 6.74 24.31
C ARG A 161 2.43 5.96 23.08
N ARG A 162 2.71 4.65 23.05
CA ARG A 162 2.40 3.76 21.93
C ARG A 162 0.89 3.62 21.70
N GLN A 163 0.12 3.38 22.76
CA GLN A 163 -1.34 3.17 22.63
C GLN A 163 -2.09 4.40 22.09
N PRO A 164 -1.89 5.62 22.62
CA PRO A 164 -2.50 6.82 22.06
C PRO A 164 -2.08 7.09 20.62
N LEU A 165 -0.82 6.81 20.26
CA LEU A 165 -0.32 6.99 18.91
C LEU A 165 -0.95 5.99 17.92
N TYR A 166 -1.15 4.74 18.33
CA TYR A 166 -1.83 3.73 17.53
C TYR A 166 -3.30 4.07 17.33
N ALA A 167 -3.97 4.55 18.38
CA ALA A 167 -5.34 5.02 18.31
C ALA A 167 -5.49 6.23 17.37
N LEU A 168 -4.57 7.19 17.41
CA LEU A 168 -4.51 8.32 16.48
C LEU A 168 -4.37 7.84 15.02
N ALA A 169 -3.38 6.99 14.77
CA ALA A 169 -3.15 6.41 13.44
C ALA A 169 -4.38 5.68 12.89
N TYR A 170 -5.01 4.84 13.71
CA TYR A 170 -6.21 4.10 13.33
C TYR A 170 -7.36 5.05 12.96
N GLN A 171 -7.62 6.06 13.79
CA GLN A 171 -8.69 7.03 13.55
C GLN A 171 -8.47 7.85 12.27
N LEU A 172 -7.23 8.27 12.00
CA LEU A 172 -6.84 8.93 10.76
C LEU A 172 -7.08 8.05 9.53
N LEU A 173 -6.59 6.81 9.55
CA LEU A 173 -6.71 5.89 8.42
C LEU A 173 -8.17 5.49 8.16
N ARG A 174 -8.97 5.35 9.21
CA ARG A 174 -10.42 5.15 9.09
C ARG A 174 -11.12 6.36 8.50
N HIS A 175 -10.75 7.57 8.94
CA HIS A 175 -11.34 8.81 8.42
C HIS A 175 -11.04 9.03 6.94
N TYR A 176 -9.83 8.74 6.49
CA TYR A 176 -9.42 8.87 5.08
C TYR A 176 -9.74 7.65 4.21
N GLU A 177 -10.52 6.70 4.73
CA GLU A 177 -10.89 5.47 4.01
C GLU A 177 -9.67 4.77 3.40
N ALA A 178 -8.64 4.58 4.22
CA ALA A 178 -7.35 4.07 3.80
C ALA A 178 -7.45 2.72 3.06
N ILE A 179 -6.72 2.65 1.95
CA ILE A 179 -6.51 1.44 1.15
C ILE A 179 -5.36 0.62 1.73
N PRO A 180 -5.25 -0.69 1.44
CA PRO A 180 -4.09 -1.47 1.86
C PRO A 180 -2.77 -0.85 1.39
N SER A 181 -1.90 -0.48 2.32
CA SER A 181 -0.59 0.15 2.04
C SER A 181 0.24 0.22 3.32
N VAL A 182 1.47 0.73 3.20
CA VAL A 182 2.28 1.23 4.32
C VAL A 182 2.08 2.72 4.40
N TYR A 183 1.71 3.18 5.59
CA TYR A 183 1.54 4.58 5.92
C TYR A 183 2.64 5.01 6.87
N MET A 184 3.15 6.23 6.68
CA MET A 184 4.15 6.82 7.56
C MET A 184 3.52 8.00 8.28
N LEU A 185 3.26 7.84 9.58
CA LEU A 185 2.73 8.89 10.45
C LEU A 185 3.89 9.65 11.08
N LYS A 186 4.06 10.93 10.74
CA LYS A 186 5.07 11.80 11.35
C LYS A 186 4.54 12.44 12.62
N PHE A 187 5.37 12.45 13.67
CA PHE A 187 5.00 13.00 14.98
C PHE A 187 6.23 13.46 15.76
N ALA A 188 6.00 14.17 16.86
CA ALA A 188 6.98 14.47 17.90
C ALA A 188 6.46 14.05 19.27
N LEU A 189 7.37 13.92 20.24
CA LEU A 189 7.04 13.70 21.64
C LEU A 189 7.07 15.03 22.40
N GLY A 190 5.90 15.47 22.89
CA GLY A 190 5.83 16.49 23.92
C GLY A 190 6.05 15.91 25.32
N GLU A 191 6.11 16.78 26.34
CA GLU A 191 6.33 16.36 27.74
C GLU A 191 5.37 15.26 28.20
N GLN A 192 4.10 15.38 27.82
CA GLN A 192 3.04 14.40 28.13
C GLN A 192 2.20 13.95 26.93
N ASP A 193 2.33 14.64 25.78
CA ASP A 193 1.47 14.41 24.61
C ASP A 193 2.20 13.91 23.37
N ILE A 194 1.45 13.31 22.45
CA ILE A 194 1.86 13.07 21.06
C ILE A 194 1.53 14.31 20.25
N ILE A 195 2.53 14.89 19.58
CA ILE A 195 2.34 16.03 18.69
C ILE A 195 2.25 15.50 17.26
N PHE A 196 1.08 15.61 16.64
CA PHE A 196 0.86 15.15 15.26
C PHE A 196 1.45 16.13 14.24
N ASP A 197 2.17 15.62 13.25
CA ASP A 197 2.67 16.42 12.13
C ASP A 197 1.83 16.20 10.87
N HIS A 198 1.98 15.04 10.24
CA HIS A 198 1.21 14.65 9.06
C HIS A 198 1.31 13.14 8.81
N LEU A 199 0.43 12.64 7.94
CA LEU A 199 0.44 11.27 7.41
C LEU A 199 0.83 11.28 5.93
N ILE A 200 1.59 10.29 5.48
CA ILE A 200 1.79 10.00 4.05
C ILE A 200 1.47 8.53 3.73
N PRO A 201 0.90 8.22 2.54
CA PRO A 201 0.35 6.91 2.19
C PRO A 201 1.33 5.97 1.47
N PHE A 202 2.61 6.04 1.81
CA PHE A 202 3.68 5.22 1.23
C PHE A 202 4.93 5.22 2.12
N PRO A 203 5.84 4.23 1.96
CA PRO A 203 7.15 4.27 2.60
C PRO A 203 7.94 5.48 2.10
N ASN A 204 8.53 6.22 3.03
CA ASN A 204 9.43 7.34 2.73
C ASN A 204 10.89 6.94 3.01
N PRO A 205 11.89 7.84 2.83
CA PRO A 205 13.28 7.47 3.08
C PRO A 205 13.56 6.89 4.48
N ALA A 206 12.82 7.29 5.52
CA ALA A 206 12.95 6.72 6.85
C ALA A 206 12.61 5.22 6.90
N ALA A 207 11.72 4.75 6.03
CA ALA A 207 11.33 3.35 5.94
C ALA A 207 12.49 2.42 5.56
N LEU A 208 13.55 2.95 4.94
CA LEU A 208 14.77 2.19 4.64
C LEU A 208 15.50 1.72 5.91
N GLY A 209 15.26 2.37 7.06
CA GLY A 209 15.75 1.92 8.36
C GLY A 209 15.26 0.52 8.76
N SER A 210 14.21 0.00 8.11
CA SER A 210 13.71 -1.36 8.35
C SER A 210 14.49 -2.44 7.58
N VAL A 211 15.24 -2.09 6.54
CA VAL A 211 15.94 -3.06 5.68
C VAL A 211 17.07 -3.74 6.47
N GLY A 212 17.03 -5.07 6.54
CA GLY A 212 17.98 -5.88 7.32
C GLY A 212 17.74 -5.85 8.85
N ILE A 213 16.80 -5.04 9.33
CA ILE A 213 16.44 -4.93 10.76
C ILE A 213 15.07 -5.56 11.03
N GLN A 214 14.13 -5.49 10.09
CA GLN A 214 12.77 -6.00 10.19
C GLN A 214 12.47 -7.00 9.07
N THR A 215 11.62 -8.00 9.34
CA THR A 215 11.13 -8.95 8.33
C THR A 215 9.62 -9.18 8.45
N PRO A 216 8.83 -8.93 7.38
CA PRO A 216 9.23 -8.23 6.17
C PRO A 216 9.59 -6.76 6.46
N ASP A 217 10.54 -6.20 5.70
CA ASP A 217 10.85 -4.76 5.76
C ASP A 217 9.68 -3.92 5.20
N LEU A 218 9.71 -2.61 5.41
CA LEU A 218 8.61 -1.71 5.05
C LEU A 218 8.37 -1.60 3.53
N PRO A 219 9.39 -1.50 2.66
CA PRO A 219 9.19 -1.62 1.21
C PRO A 219 8.50 -2.94 0.82
N THR A 220 8.91 -4.06 1.44
CA THR A 220 8.27 -5.37 1.24
C THR A 220 6.82 -5.37 1.72
N CYS A 221 6.54 -4.85 2.91
CA CYS A 221 5.17 -4.72 3.41
C CYS A 221 4.28 -3.91 2.46
N HIS A 222 4.81 -2.83 1.90
CA HIS A 222 4.08 -1.98 0.95
C HIS A 222 3.72 -2.76 -0.32
N TRP A 223 4.69 -3.47 -0.90
CA TRP A 223 4.44 -4.34 -2.05
C TRP A 223 3.40 -5.43 -1.74
N LEU A 224 3.54 -6.12 -0.61
CA LEU A 224 2.60 -7.16 -0.20
C LEU A 224 1.18 -6.61 -0.03
N CYS A 225 1.02 -5.40 0.51
CA CYS A 225 -0.28 -4.75 0.61
C CYS A 225 -0.89 -4.46 -0.76
N LEU A 226 -0.12 -3.87 -1.68
CA LEU A 226 -0.60 -3.49 -3.02
C LEU A 226 -0.87 -4.70 -3.93
N SER A 227 -0.16 -5.80 -3.71
CA SER A 227 -0.35 -7.07 -4.42
C SER A 227 -1.34 -8.01 -3.73
N GLU A 228 -2.03 -7.54 -2.69
CA GLU A 228 -3.02 -8.30 -1.90
C GLU A 228 -2.45 -9.61 -1.30
N GLN A 229 -1.15 -9.63 -1.04
CA GLN A 229 -0.47 -10.76 -0.43
C GLN A 229 -0.58 -10.70 1.11
N PRO A 230 -0.68 -11.86 1.78
CA PRO A 230 -0.84 -11.89 3.22
C PRO A 230 0.44 -11.47 3.96
N ILE A 231 0.30 -10.55 4.92
CA ILE A 231 1.32 -10.24 5.91
C ILE A 231 0.89 -10.92 7.22
N ARG A 232 1.70 -11.88 7.71
CA ARG A 232 1.36 -12.66 8.91
C ARG A 232 1.82 -11.97 10.18
N ASP A 233 3.07 -11.54 10.19
CA ASP A 233 3.71 -10.89 11.32
C ASP A 233 4.85 -9.99 10.82
N VAL A 234 5.27 -9.06 11.67
CA VAL A 234 6.37 -8.13 11.42
C VAL A 234 7.35 -8.28 12.57
N VAL A 235 8.48 -8.92 12.30
CA VAL A 235 9.47 -9.27 13.33
C VAL A 235 10.68 -8.37 13.21
N ILE A 236 11.17 -7.84 14.32
CA ILE A 236 12.42 -7.09 14.38
C ILE A 236 13.54 -8.03 14.82
N SER A 237 14.60 -8.09 14.01
CA SER A 237 15.81 -8.86 14.29
C SER A 237 16.55 -8.24 15.48
N ASN A 238 16.54 -8.93 16.62
CA ASN A 238 17.23 -8.49 17.84
C ASN A 238 18.76 -8.45 17.73
N SER A 239 19.36 -8.81 16.59
CA SER A 239 20.83 -8.93 16.44
C SER A 239 21.59 -7.60 16.60
N LEU A 240 20.91 -6.45 16.61
CA LEU A 240 21.50 -5.14 16.91
C LEU A 240 21.15 -4.59 18.29
N ALA A 241 20.18 -5.19 19.01
CA ALA A 241 19.74 -4.72 20.33
C ALA A 241 20.68 -5.18 21.47
N GLU A 242 21.58 -6.12 21.22
CA GLU A 242 22.51 -6.65 22.23
C GLU A 242 23.85 -5.92 22.30
N ILE A 243 24.16 -5.02 21.36
CA ILE A 243 25.45 -4.30 21.36
C ILE A 243 25.43 -3.07 22.30
N ASN A 244 24.26 -2.61 22.73
CA ASN A 244 24.10 -1.39 23.54
C ASN A 244 23.45 -1.62 24.91
N ARG A 245 23.61 -2.81 25.51
CA ARG A 245 23.25 -3.04 26.93
C ARG A 245 24.48 -3.02 27.83
#